data_AF-A0A537R214-F1
#
_entry.id   AF-A0A537R214-F1
#
_cell.length_a   1.000
_cell.length_b   1.000
_cell.length_c   1.000
_cell.angle_alpha   90.00
_cell.angle_beta   90.00
_cell.angle_gamma   90.00
#
_symmetry.space_group_name_H-M   'P 1'
#
loop_
_entity.id
_entity.type
_entity.pdbx_description
1 polymer ?
#
loop_
_entity_poly.entity_id
_entity_poly.type
_entity_poly.pdbx_seq_one_letter_code
_entity_poly.pdbx_strand_id
1 'polypeptide(L)' 'MRHFNKIAVAAAAIFVATASPVHAADKLTADDTARFLAGMPPSAGSPLTALTSDPSWQRHARFFDAAFGQLE' A
#
# COMPACT_ATOMS: atom_id res chain seq x y z
N MET A 1 -0.88 -27.92 -40.55
CA MET A 1 0.18 -27.02 -40.03
C MET A 1 -0.31 -25.58 -39.77
N ARG A 2 -1.05 -24.92 -40.67
CA ARG A 2 -1.48 -23.51 -40.53
C ARG A 2 -2.43 -23.20 -39.36
N HIS A 3 -3.22 -24.18 -38.90
CA HIS A 3 -4.15 -24.02 -37.77
C HIS A 3 -3.47 -24.24 -36.41
N PHE A 4 -2.46 -25.12 -36.35
CA PHE A 4 -1.66 -25.36 -35.14
C PHE A 4 -0.90 -24.10 -34.70
N ASN A 5 -0.32 -23.35 -35.65
CA ASN A 5 0.32 -22.07 -35.36
C ASN A 5 -0.65 -21.01 -34.80
N LYS A 6 -1.92 -21.02 -35.21
CA LYS A 6 -2.92 -20.07 -34.70
C LYS A 6 -3.31 -20.36 -33.26
N ILE A 7 -3.41 -21.64 -32.91
CA ILE A 7 -3.71 -22.08 -31.54
C ILE A 7 -2.52 -21.75 -30.61
N ALA A 8 -1.29 -21.97 -31.08
CA ALA A 8 -0.08 -21.63 -30.33
C ALA A 8 0.03 -20.11 -30.06
N VAL A 9 -0.28 -19.27 -31.06
CA VAL A 9 -0.29 -17.80 -30.90
C VAL A 9 -1.40 -17.33 -29.95
N ALA A 10 -2.59 -17.93 -30.02
CA ALA A 10 -3.69 -17.60 -29.11
C ALA A 10 -3.37 -17.96 -27.65
N ALA A 11 -2.73 -19.11 -27.42
CA ALA A 11 -2.31 -19.53 -26.08
C ALA A 11 -1.20 -18.62 -25.50
N ALA A 12 -0.24 -18.20 -26.33
CA ALA A 12 0.81 -17.28 -25.92
C ALA A 12 0.27 -15.88 -25.54
N ALA A 13 -0.75 -15.39 -26.26
CA ALA A 13 -1.36 -14.09 -25.96
C ALA A 13 -2.13 -14.08 -24.62
N ILE A 14 -2.76 -15.20 -24.25
CA ILE A 14 -3.46 -15.34 -22.97
C ILE A 14 -2.47 -15.42 -21.79
N PHE A 15 -1.32 -16.08 -21.98
CA PHE A 15 -0.29 -16.20 -20.95
C PHE A 15 0.41 -14.86 -20.63
N VAL A 16 0.55 -13.98 -21.63
CA VAL A 16 1.11 -12.64 -21.45
C VAL A 16 0.13 -11.69 -20.73
N ALA A 17 -1.18 -11.86 -20.91
CA ALA A 17 -2.20 -11.00 -20.28
C ALA A 17 -2.34 -11.22 -18.76
N THR A 18 -1.93 -12.38 -18.22
CA THR A 18 -1.93 -12.64 -16.76
C THR A 18 -0.67 -12.14 -16.06
N ALA A 19 0.38 -11.81 -16.80
CA ALA A 19 1.56 -11.13 -16.27
C ALA A 19 1.32 -9.62 -16.19
N SER A 20 0.16 -9.21 -15.68
CA SER A 20 0.06 -7.85 -15.15
C SER A 20 1.07 -7.79 -14.01
N PRO A 21 2.04 -6.86 -14.01
CA PRO A 21 2.69 -6.53 -12.75
C PRO A 21 1.52 -6.15 -11.85
N VAL A 22 1.28 -6.97 -10.80
CA VAL A 22 0.53 -6.51 -9.65
C VAL A 22 1.19 -5.18 -9.35
N HIS A 23 0.47 -4.09 -9.66
CA HIS A 23 0.97 -2.76 -9.38
C HIS A 23 1.37 -2.88 -7.92
N ALA A 24 2.63 -2.59 -7.61
CA ALA A 24 3.06 -2.53 -6.23
C ALA A 24 2.16 -1.46 -5.62
N ALA A 25 1.01 -1.88 -5.06
CA ALA A 25 0.11 -1.05 -4.33
C ALA A 25 1.02 -0.35 -3.33
N ASP A 26 1.06 0.98 -3.40
CA ASP A 26 2.07 1.83 -2.77
C ASP A 26 2.61 1.15 -1.52
N LYS A 27 3.87 0.69 -1.59
CA LYS A 27 4.33 -0.44 -0.78
C LYS A 27 4.15 -0.13 0.70
N LEU A 28 3.09 -0.67 1.31
CA LEU A 28 2.85 -0.51 2.73
C LEU A 28 4.00 -1.19 3.47
N THR A 29 4.79 -0.41 4.18
CA THR A 29 5.91 -0.93 4.96
C THR A 29 5.49 -1.23 6.41
N ALA A 30 6.25 -2.11 7.05
CA ALA A 30 6.12 -2.33 8.49
C ALA A 30 6.42 -1.02 9.27
N ASP A 31 7.35 -0.21 8.77
CA ASP A 31 7.68 1.09 9.35
C ASP A 31 6.49 2.06 9.28
N ASP A 32 5.83 2.17 8.13
CA ASP A 32 4.61 3.01 8.00
C ASP A 32 3.51 2.58 8.96
N THR A 33 3.34 1.26 9.12
CA THR A 33 2.35 0.71 10.05
C THR A 33 2.73 1.04 11.49
N ALA A 34 4.00 0.87 11.87
CA ALA A 34 4.48 1.21 13.20
C ALA A 34 4.31 2.70 13.50
N ARG A 35 4.65 3.57 12.55
CA ARG A 35 4.45 5.02 12.66
C ARG A 35 2.97 5.37 12.84
N PHE A 36 2.11 4.81 11.99
CA PHE A 36 0.66 5.03 12.06
C PHE A 36 0.07 4.63 13.41
N LEU A 37 0.46 3.46 13.95
CA LEU A 37 0.00 2.97 15.25
C LEU A 37 0.54 3.82 16.40
N ALA A 38 1.77 4.32 16.29
CA ALA A 38 2.39 5.22 17.25
C ALA A 38 1.84 6.66 17.21
N GLY A 39 0.85 6.95 16.36
CA GLY A 39 0.31 8.31 16.21
C GLY A 39 1.20 9.25 15.37
N MET A 40 2.27 8.72 14.77
CA MET A 40 3.16 9.49 13.90
C MET A 40 2.66 9.49 12.45
N PRO A 41 2.93 10.56 11.67
CA PRO A 41 2.62 10.56 10.24
C PRO A 41 3.42 9.44 9.53
N PRO A 42 2.78 8.60 8.68
CA PRO A 42 3.46 7.64 7.81
C PRO A 42 4.41 8.32 6.81
N SER A 43 5.20 7.53 6.08
CA SER A 43 6.05 8.06 5.02
C SER A 43 5.23 8.67 3.86
N ALA A 44 5.85 9.59 3.12
CA ALA A 44 5.22 10.23 1.97
C ALA A 44 4.86 9.19 0.90
N GLY A 45 3.60 9.20 0.45
CA GLY A 45 3.09 8.23 -0.52
C GLY A 45 2.62 6.91 0.11
N SER A 46 2.64 6.77 1.44
CA SER A 46 2.06 5.60 2.10
C SER A 46 0.55 5.53 1.85
N PRO A 47 -0.03 4.34 1.57
CA PRO A 47 -1.48 4.16 1.51
C PRO A 47 -2.18 4.60 2.80
N LEU A 48 -1.49 4.53 3.94
CA LEU A 48 -2.04 4.90 5.24
C LEU A 48 -2.21 6.41 5.41
N THR A 49 -1.56 7.24 4.58
CA THR A 49 -1.68 8.70 4.66
C THR A 49 -3.13 9.17 4.45
N ALA A 50 -3.95 8.47 3.65
CA ALA A 50 -5.35 8.82 3.51
C ALA A 50 -6.15 8.64 4.82
N LEU A 51 -5.78 7.64 5.63
CA LEU A 51 -6.46 7.32 6.89
C LEU A 51 -6.11 8.29 8.01
N THR A 52 -5.00 9.03 7.92
CA THR A 52 -4.62 10.02 8.93
C THR A 52 -5.54 11.25 8.94
N SER A 53 -6.34 11.43 7.89
CA SER A 53 -7.34 12.51 7.82
C SER A 53 -8.60 12.20 8.64
N ASP A 54 -8.77 10.98 9.13
CA ASP A 54 -9.91 10.61 9.97
C ASP A 54 -9.85 11.31 11.33
N PRO A 55 -10.92 12.00 11.78
CA PRO A 55 -10.95 12.68 13.08
C PRO A 55 -10.67 11.77 14.29
N SER A 56 -11.05 10.50 14.22
CA SER A 56 -10.78 9.51 15.27
C SER A 56 -9.28 9.20 15.36
N TRP A 57 -8.62 9.05 14.22
CA TRP A 57 -7.17 8.85 14.17
C TRP A 57 -6.42 10.11 14.62
N GLN A 58 -6.86 11.31 14.24
CA GLN A 58 -6.24 12.55 14.71
C GLN A 58 -6.32 12.70 16.23
N ARG A 59 -7.42 12.25 16.85
CA ARG A 59 -7.53 12.20 18.32
C ARG A 59 -6.54 11.19 18.91
N HIS A 60 -6.37 10.03 18.28
CA HIS A 60 -5.35 9.04 18.66
C HIS A 60 -3.93 9.63 18.59
N ALA A 61 -3.57 10.27 17.48
CA ALA A 61 -2.27 10.91 17.31
C ALA A 61 -2.01 11.97 18.40
N ARG A 62 -2.96 12.87 18.65
CA ARG A 62 -2.84 13.90 19.70
C ARG A 62 -2.69 13.31 21.11
N PHE A 63 -3.31 12.16 21.39
CA PHE A 63 -3.14 11.48 22.67
C PHE A 63 -1.70 11.00 22.84
N PHE A 64 -1.13 10.40 21.79
CA PHE A 64 0.28 9.98 21.78
C PHE A 64 1.22 11.18 21.91
N ASP A 65 1.00 12.27 21.15
CA ASP A 65 1.79 13.50 21.26
C ASP A 65 1.79 14.07 22.69
N ALA A 66 0.62 14.13 23.34
CA ALA A 66 0.50 14.61 24.72
C ALA A 66 1.17 13.66 25.73
N ALA A 67 1.04 12.35 25.54
CA ALA A 67 1.62 11.35 26.42
C ALA A 67 3.15 11.40 26.40
N PHE A 68 3.76 11.53 25.21
CA PHE A 68 5.21 11.59 25.06
C PHE A 68 5.81 12.98 25.30
N GLY A 69 5.09 14.06 24.97
CA GLY A 69 5.54 15.42 25.25
C GLY A 69 5.67 15.75 26.74
N GLN A 70 5.11 14.93 27.63
CA GLN A 70 5.32 15.04 29.08
C GLN A 70 6.63 14.39 29.56
N LEU A 71 7.27 13.56 28.74
CA LEU A 71 8.54 12.90 29.06
C LEU A 71 9.78 13.67 28.57
N GLU A 72 9.58 14.70 27.73
CA GLU A 72 10.63 15.64 27.31
C GLU A 72 10.77 16.81 28.29
#